data_AF-A0A4Q5UHC5-F1
#
_entry.id   AF-A0A4Q5UHC5-F1
#
_cell.length_a   1.000
_cell.length_b   1.000
_cell.length_c   1.000
_cell.angle_alpha   90.00
_cell.angle_beta   90.00
_cell.angle_gamma   90.00
#
_symmetry.space_group_name_H-M   'P 1'
#
loop_
_entity.id
_entity.type
_entity.pdbx_description
1 polymer ?
#
loop_
_entity_poly.entity_id
_entity_poly.type
_entity_poly.pdbx_seq_one_letter_code
_entity_poly.pdbx_strand_id
1 'polypeptide(L)'
;LPSAEDLNVNTKIAGNELLWKMMEDPALVEQFAKEKPELKSDPDLIRRIYLDLVTRPEYQSYLINSGREKQEEKKILEFIFNDMMLASENFVSHLEENFTNWNDDGEMIVQLLAGYLGKPHSFNFTEMLSADKALFAKQLLQTVLDKDAHLHEIIIPKLKNWDPERIALLDMILMKMGVAEFLYFETIPPKVTINEYIDLAKEYSTEQSGQFINGILDNIHKEMVRDGKMEKTEYRKNG
;
A
#
# COMPACT_ATOMS: atom_id res chain seq x y z
N LEU A 1 -46.40 10.69 -0.21
CA LEU A 1 -46.80 9.30 -0.49
C LEU A 1 -45.75 8.73 -1.42
N PRO A 2 -45.24 7.50 -1.18
CA PRO A 2 -44.35 6.85 -2.14
C PRO A 2 -45.06 6.69 -3.49
N SER A 3 -44.36 6.99 -4.56
CA SER A 3 -44.78 6.82 -5.95
C SER A 3 -44.77 5.35 -6.37
N ALA A 4 -45.41 5.02 -7.50
CA ALA A 4 -45.40 3.66 -8.05
C ALA A 4 -43.98 3.18 -8.45
N GLU A 5 -43.04 4.11 -8.66
CA GLU A 5 -41.62 3.82 -8.89
C GLU A 5 -40.89 3.41 -7.60
N ASP A 6 -41.31 3.91 -6.44
CA ASP A 6 -40.74 3.54 -5.13
C ASP A 6 -41.04 2.07 -4.74
N LEU A 7 -42.02 1.44 -5.39
CA LEU A 7 -42.41 0.05 -5.18
C LEU A 7 -41.66 -0.94 -6.08
N ASN A 8 -40.97 -0.46 -7.12
CA ASN A 8 -40.31 -1.30 -8.11
C ASN A 8 -38.80 -1.05 -8.08
N VAL A 9 -38.16 -1.49 -6.99
CA VAL A 9 -36.70 -1.40 -6.81
C VAL A 9 -36.03 -2.17 -7.94
N ASN A 10 -35.42 -1.45 -8.88
CA ASN A 10 -34.68 -2.07 -9.98
C ASN A 10 -33.43 -2.78 -9.43
N THR A 11 -33.39 -4.10 -9.55
CA THR A 11 -32.31 -4.95 -9.02
C THR A 11 -31.17 -5.18 -10.01
N LYS A 12 -31.12 -4.47 -11.15
CA LYS A 12 -30.13 -4.71 -12.20
C LYS A 12 -28.70 -4.71 -11.68
N ILE A 13 -28.35 -3.74 -10.82
CA ILE A 13 -27.03 -3.60 -10.21
C ILE A 13 -26.70 -4.75 -9.24
N ALA A 14 -27.70 -5.27 -8.51
CA ALA A 14 -27.52 -6.44 -7.65
C ALA A 14 -27.24 -7.71 -8.47
N GLY A 15 -27.67 -7.74 -9.73
CA GLY A 15 -27.34 -8.79 -10.70
C GLY A 15 -26.11 -8.49 -11.55
N ASN A 16 -25.27 -7.51 -11.20
CA ASN A 16 -24.12 -7.13 -12.02
C ASN A 16 -23.15 -8.32 -12.20
N GLU A 17 -22.87 -8.71 -13.43
CA GLU A 17 -22.11 -9.94 -13.73
C GLU A 17 -20.66 -9.86 -13.28
N LEU A 18 -20.07 -8.66 -13.31
CA LEU A 18 -18.70 -8.45 -12.85
C LEU A 18 -18.63 -8.57 -11.33
N LEU A 19 -19.60 -7.97 -10.62
CA LEU A 19 -19.71 -8.09 -9.17
C LEU A 19 -19.88 -9.55 -8.73
N TRP A 20 -20.75 -10.33 -9.40
CA TRP A 20 -20.91 -11.75 -9.10
C TRP A 20 -19.62 -12.54 -9.35
N LYS A 21 -18.92 -12.29 -10.45
CA LYS A 21 -17.61 -12.91 -10.71
C LYS A 21 -16.57 -12.60 -9.64
N MET A 22 -16.61 -11.41 -9.04
CA MET A 22 -15.74 -11.05 -7.91
C MET A 22 -16.18 -11.77 -6.64
N MET A 23 -17.49 -11.79 -6.33
CA MET A 23 -18.03 -12.45 -5.15
C MET A 23 -17.84 -13.98 -5.16
N GLU A 24 -17.68 -14.58 -6.34
CA GLU A 24 -17.38 -16.00 -6.52
C GLU A 24 -15.87 -16.31 -6.55
N ASP A 25 -15.00 -15.29 -6.55
CA ASP A 25 -13.54 -15.46 -6.55
C ASP A 25 -13.10 -16.14 -5.24
N PRO A 26 -12.55 -17.38 -5.28
CA PRO A 26 -12.19 -18.11 -4.07
C PRO A 26 -11.20 -17.37 -3.17
N ALA A 27 -10.25 -16.63 -3.75
CA ALA A 27 -9.24 -15.89 -2.97
C ALA A 27 -9.88 -14.70 -2.25
N LEU A 28 -10.84 -14.01 -2.89
CA LEU A 28 -11.57 -12.92 -2.26
C LEU A 28 -12.50 -13.45 -1.16
N VAL A 29 -13.20 -14.56 -1.41
CA VAL A 29 -14.08 -15.21 -0.43
C VAL A 29 -13.31 -15.65 0.81
N GLU A 30 -12.16 -16.30 0.65
CA GLU A 30 -11.28 -16.68 1.76
C GLU A 30 -10.85 -15.46 2.57
N GLN A 31 -10.42 -14.40 1.89
CA GLN A 31 -9.96 -13.19 2.56
C GLN A 31 -11.10 -12.44 3.28
N PHE A 32 -12.31 -12.40 2.70
CA PHE A 32 -13.48 -11.80 3.36
C PHE A 32 -13.88 -12.59 4.62
N ALA A 33 -13.81 -13.92 4.58
CA ALA A 33 -14.08 -14.75 5.76
C ALA A 33 -13.09 -14.49 6.91
N LYS A 34 -11.82 -14.17 6.57
CA LYS A 34 -10.76 -13.86 7.52
C LYS A 34 -10.87 -12.44 8.08
N GLU A 35 -10.97 -11.44 7.21
CA GLU A 35 -10.89 -10.01 7.57
C GLU A 35 -12.24 -9.41 7.99
N LYS A 36 -13.35 -10.07 7.62
CA LYS A 36 -14.74 -9.70 7.94
C LYS A 36 -15.04 -8.23 7.69
N PRO A 37 -14.88 -7.75 6.43
CA PRO A 37 -15.08 -6.34 6.08
C PRO A 37 -16.48 -5.83 6.43
N GLU A 38 -17.48 -6.70 6.49
CA GLU A 38 -18.84 -6.38 6.93
C GLU A 38 -18.90 -5.79 8.35
N LEU A 39 -17.96 -6.13 9.23
CA LEU A 39 -17.89 -5.58 10.59
C LEU A 39 -17.34 -4.15 10.63
N LYS A 40 -16.65 -3.73 9.57
CA LYS A 40 -16.13 -2.36 9.40
C LYS A 40 -17.10 -1.50 8.59
N SER A 41 -18.07 -2.11 7.90
CA SER A 41 -19.01 -1.37 7.05
C SER A 41 -19.95 -0.47 7.85
N ASP A 42 -20.28 0.70 7.29
CA ASP A 42 -21.28 1.62 7.81
C ASP A 42 -22.57 1.55 6.97
N PRO A 43 -23.66 0.96 7.50
CA PRO A 43 -24.94 0.84 6.78
C PRO A 43 -25.58 2.18 6.41
N ASP A 44 -25.39 3.22 7.20
CA ASP A 44 -25.96 4.55 6.94
C ASP A 44 -25.20 5.25 5.81
N LEU A 45 -23.87 5.11 5.79
CA LEU A 45 -23.04 5.56 4.68
C LEU A 45 -23.40 4.85 3.37
N ILE A 46 -23.53 3.52 3.39
CA ILE A 46 -23.96 2.74 2.21
C ILE A 46 -25.33 3.20 1.72
N ARG A 47 -26.30 3.38 2.63
CA ARG A 47 -27.63 3.88 2.28
C ARG A 47 -27.56 5.25 1.62
N ARG A 48 -26.75 6.16 2.16
CA ARG A 48 -26.60 7.53 1.62
C ARG A 48 -26.00 7.52 0.22
N ILE A 49 -24.95 6.72 -0.01
CA ILE A 49 -24.33 6.55 -1.33
C ILE A 49 -25.35 5.96 -2.32
N TYR A 50 -26.13 4.96 -1.92
CA TYR A 50 -27.17 4.38 -2.77
C TYR A 50 -28.28 5.39 -3.11
N LEU A 51 -28.77 6.15 -2.13
CA LEU A 51 -29.79 7.18 -2.35
C LEU A 51 -29.29 8.29 -3.27
N ASP A 52 -28.00 8.61 -3.24
CA ASP A 52 -27.39 9.51 -4.22
C ASP A 52 -27.29 8.85 -5.60
N LEU A 53 -26.82 7.59 -5.68
CA LEU A 53 -26.65 6.83 -6.92
C LEU A 53 -27.93 6.78 -7.74
N VAL A 54 -29.09 6.56 -7.10
CA VAL A 54 -30.38 6.51 -7.80
C VAL A 54 -30.74 7.83 -8.47
N THR A 55 -30.14 8.95 -8.09
CA THR A 55 -30.37 10.25 -8.74
C THR A 55 -29.45 10.52 -9.93
N ARG A 56 -28.40 9.70 -10.12
CA ARG A 56 -27.34 9.96 -11.11
C ARG A 56 -27.75 9.55 -12.53
N PRO A 57 -27.51 10.40 -13.55
CA PRO A 57 -27.86 10.08 -14.94
C PRO A 57 -27.11 8.86 -15.48
N GLU A 58 -25.90 8.60 -15.01
CA GLU A 58 -25.10 7.42 -15.33
C GLU A 58 -25.80 6.14 -14.88
N TYR A 59 -26.33 6.13 -13.65
CA TYR A 59 -27.09 5.00 -13.13
C TYR A 59 -28.43 4.83 -13.85
N GLN A 60 -29.16 5.91 -14.10
CA GLN A 60 -30.41 5.86 -14.85
C GLN A 60 -30.21 5.32 -16.28
N SER A 61 -29.12 5.73 -16.94
CA SER A 61 -28.73 5.20 -18.25
C SER A 61 -28.38 3.71 -18.19
N TYR A 62 -27.66 3.29 -17.13
CA TYR A 62 -27.37 1.88 -16.88
C TYR A 62 -28.65 1.05 -16.67
N LEU A 63 -29.69 1.60 -16.01
CA LEU A 63 -30.96 0.90 -15.80
C LEU A 63 -31.79 0.72 -17.08
N ILE A 64 -31.77 1.70 -17.99
CA ILE A 64 -32.56 1.68 -19.24
C ILE A 64 -32.01 0.64 -20.23
N ASN A 65 -30.69 0.47 -20.27
CA ASN A 65 -30.07 -0.52 -21.15
C ASN A 65 -30.47 -1.94 -20.68
N SER A 66 -31.26 -2.68 -21.46
CA SER A 66 -31.70 -4.03 -21.08
C SER A 66 -30.62 -5.09 -21.23
N GLY A 67 -29.53 -4.79 -21.93
CA GLY A 67 -28.37 -5.67 -22.09
C GLY A 67 -27.42 -5.67 -20.89
N ARG A 68 -26.65 -6.76 -20.76
CA ARG A 68 -25.50 -6.89 -19.84
C ARG A 68 -24.19 -6.86 -20.62
N GLU A 69 -23.93 -5.72 -21.26
CA GLU A 69 -22.67 -5.53 -21.95
C GLU A 69 -21.53 -5.39 -20.93
N LYS A 70 -20.46 -6.18 -21.11
CA LYS A 70 -19.33 -6.23 -20.17
C LYS A 70 -18.73 -4.84 -19.89
N GLN A 71 -18.69 -3.96 -20.90
CA GLN A 71 -18.15 -2.60 -20.75
C GLN A 71 -19.05 -1.74 -19.85
N GLU A 72 -20.37 -1.80 -20.03
CA GLU A 72 -21.32 -1.03 -19.22
C GLU A 72 -21.41 -1.56 -17.78
N GLU A 73 -21.33 -2.87 -17.58
CA GLU A 73 -21.28 -3.51 -16.26
C GLU A 73 -20.02 -3.09 -15.48
N LYS A 74 -18.89 -2.92 -16.16
CA LYS A 74 -17.65 -2.40 -15.57
C LYS A 74 -17.75 -0.90 -15.29
N LYS A 75 -18.21 -0.12 -16.28
CA LYS A 75 -18.28 1.34 -16.22
C LYS A 75 -19.14 1.84 -15.05
N ILE A 76 -20.27 1.17 -14.76
CA ILE A 76 -21.10 1.57 -13.63
C ILE A 76 -20.40 1.32 -12.27
N LEU A 77 -19.63 0.24 -12.15
CA LEU A 77 -18.84 -0.02 -10.93
C LEU A 77 -17.70 0.98 -10.77
N GLU A 78 -17.02 1.32 -11.87
CA GLU A 78 -15.99 2.38 -11.87
C GLU A 78 -16.58 3.73 -11.48
N PHE A 79 -17.76 4.08 -12.00
CA PHE A 79 -18.47 5.30 -11.62
C PHE A 79 -18.83 5.33 -10.14
N ILE A 80 -19.43 4.25 -9.63
CA ILE A 80 -19.78 4.14 -8.19
C ILE A 80 -18.52 4.29 -7.33
N PHE A 81 -17.44 3.62 -7.69
CA PHE A 81 -16.22 3.66 -6.88
C PHE A 81 -15.49 5.01 -6.98
N ASN A 82 -15.19 5.48 -8.19
CA ASN A 82 -14.35 6.66 -8.39
C ASN A 82 -15.12 7.98 -8.17
N ASP A 83 -16.30 8.10 -8.79
CA ASP A 83 -17.02 9.37 -8.87
C ASP A 83 -18.02 9.55 -7.73
N MET A 84 -18.36 8.48 -6.99
CA MET A 84 -19.27 8.55 -5.85
C MET A 84 -18.60 8.22 -4.52
N MET A 85 -17.96 7.06 -4.40
CA MET A 85 -17.35 6.63 -3.14
C MET A 85 -16.10 7.47 -2.83
N LEU A 86 -15.08 7.47 -3.69
CA LEU A 86 -13.85 8.23 -3.46
C LEU A 86 -14.06 9.76 -3.45
N ALA A 87 -15.10 10.26 -4.13
CA ALA A 87 -15.47 11.68 -4.10
C ALA A 87 -16.24 12.09 -2.83
N SER A 88 -16.69 11.12 -2.02
CA SER A 88 -17.44 11.39 -0.79
C SER A 88 -16.51 11.53 0.40
N GLU A 89 -16.45 12.73 0.98
CA GLU A 89 -15.69 13.00 2.21
C GLU A 89 -16.05 12.01 3.32
N ASN A 90 -17.33 11.68 3.51
CA ASN A 90 -17.77 10.74 4.54
C ASN A 90 -17.22 9.32 4.29
N PHE A 91 -17.08 8.92 3.03
CA PHE A 91 -16.52 7.61 2.69
C PHE A 91 -15.00 7.59 2.88
N VAL A 92 -14.30 8.64 2.47
CA VAL A 92 -12.85 8.76 2.68
C VAL A 92 -12.52 8.83 4.16
N SER A 93 -13.23 9.64 4.96
CA SER A 93 -13.03 9.68 6.41
C SER A 93 -13.30 8.31 7.07
N HIS A 94 -14.33 7.59 6.62
CA HIS A 94 -14.58 6.23 7.10
C HIS A 94 -13.43 5.26 6.78
N LEU A 95 -12.80 5.40 5.61
CA LEU A 95 -11.61 4.62 5.27
C LEU A 95 -10.42 5.00 6.16
N GLU A 96 -10.14 6.29 6.34
CA GLU A 96 -9.04 6.78 7.19
C GLU A 96 -9.19 6.33 8.65
N GLU A 97 -10.42 6.29 9.19
CA GLU A 97 -10.70 5.80 10.54
C GLU A 97 -10.42 4.29 10.69
N ASN A 98 -10.68 3.51 9.65
CA ASN A 98 -10.50 2.05 9.66
C ASN A 98 -9.10 1.59 9.20
N PHE A 99 -8.42 2.41 8.40
CA PHE A 99 -7.14 2.14 7.77
C PHE A 99 -6.22 3.35 7.96
N THR A 100 -5.41 3.31 9.02
CA THR A 100 -4.54 4.43 9.42
C THR A 100 -3.55 4.88 8.35
N ASN A 101 -3.21 3.98 7.42
CA ASN A 101 -2.25 4.25 6.35
C ASN A 101 -2.95 4.63 5.03
N TRP A 102 -4.26 4.92 5.03
CA TRP A 102 -5.00 5.24 3.81
C TRP A 102 -4.39 6.40 3.03
N ASN A 103 -3.84 7.40 3.72
CA ASN A 103 -3.17 8.54 3.09
C ASN A 103 -1.96 8.14 2.26
N ASP A 104 -1.27 7.07 2.65
CA ASP A 104 -0.06 6.59 1.97
C ASP A 104 -0.42 5.49 0.95
N ASP A 105 -1.28 4.55 1.33
CA ASP A 105 -1.60 3.35 0.55
C ASP A 105 -2.77 3.55 -0.43
N GLY A 106 -3.60 4.58 -0.23
CA GLY A 106 -4.88 4.77 -0.91
C GLY A 106 -4.77 4.79 -2.43
N GLU A 107 -3.79 5.51 -2.98
CA GLU A 107 -3.58 5.56 -4.43
C GLU A 107 -3.27 4.17 -5.00
N MET A 108 -2.39 3.41 -4.35
CA MET A 108 -2.04 2.05 -4.76
C MET A 108 -3.28 1.14 -4.69
N ILE A 109 -4.08 1.24 -3.62
CA ILE A 109 -5.31 0.45 -3.48
C ILE A 109 -6.31 0.76 -4.59
N VAL A 110 -6.47 2.03 -4.97
CA VAL A 110 -7.33 2.45 -6.08
C VAL A 110 -6.85 1.84 -7.41
N GLN A 111 -5.54 1.87 -7.67
CA GLN A 111 -4.96 1.26 -8.88
C GLN A 111 -5.15 -0.27 -8.89
N LEU A 112 -4.95 -0.94 -7.76
CA LEU A 112 -5.18 -2.38 -7.61
C LEU A 112 -6.64 -2.74 -7.86
N LEU A 113 -7.59 -1.98 -7.30
CA LEU A 113 -9.02 -2.25 -7.50
C LEU A 113 -9.42 -2.02 -8.96
N ALA A 114 -8.93 -0.96 -9.60
CA ALA A 114 -9.17 -0.72 -11.03
C ALA A 114 -8.64 -1.88 -11.91
N GLY A 115 -7.45 -2.40 -11.58
CA GLY A 115 -6.91 -3.59 -12.23
C GLY A 115 -7.77 -4.84 -12.01
N TYR A 116 -8.26 -5.03 -10.78
CA TYR A 116 -9.10 -6.16 -10.41
C TYR A 116 -10.46 -6.12 -11.09
N LEU A 117 -11.11 -4.95 -11.18
CA LEU A 117 -12.34 -4.75 -11.95
C LEU A 117 -12.16 -5.06 -13.45
N GLY A 118 -10.98 -4.80 -14.01
CA GLY A 118 -10.66 -5.17 -15.40
C GLY A 118 -10.52 -6.67 -15.62
N LYS A 119 -9.91 -7.37 -14.67
CA LYS A 119 -9.65 -8.81 -14.74
C LYS A 119 -9.78 -9.42 -13.34
N PRO A 120 -10.99 -9.84 -12.93
CA PRO A 120 -11.16 -10.63 -11.73
C PRO A 120 -10.28 -11.88 -11.80
N HIS A 121 -9.75 -12.35 -10.68
CA HIS A 121 -8.71 -13.40 -10.57
C HIS A 121 -7.30 -13.01 -11.08
N SER A 122 -7.06 -11.75 -11.46
CA SER A 122 -5.70 -11.30 -11.78
C SER A 122 -4.79 -11.14 -10.56
N PHE A 123 -5.38 -11.03 -9.38
CA PHE A 123 -4.68 -10.89 -8.11
C PHE A 123 -5.01 -12.06 -7.19
N ASN A 124 -3.98 -12.62 -6.55
CA ASN A 124 -4.17 -13.49 -5.41
C ASN A 124 -3.98 -12.66 -4.14
N PHE A 125 -5.09 -12.33 -3.46
CA PHE A 125 -5.08 -11.53 -2.24
C PHE A 125 -4.30 -12.19 -1.10
N THR A 126 -4.12 -13.52 -1.14
CA THR A 126 -3.34 -14.26 -0.14
C THR A 126 -1.83 -14.18 -0.39
N GLU A 127 -1.40 -13.80 -1.60
CA GLU A 127 0.01 -13.78 -2.02
C GLU A 127 0.50 -12.36 -2.39
N MET A 128 -0.26 -11.31 -2.07
CA MET A 128 0.14 -9.92 -2.35
C MET A 128 1.50 -9.57 -1.71
N LEU A 129 1.77 -10.11 -0.52
CA LEU A 129 3.09 -10.13 0.08
C LEU A 129 3.61 -11.57 0.05
N SER A 130 4.61 -11.85 -0.79
CA SER A 130 5.22 -13.18 -0.82
C SER A 130 5.89 -13.51 0.51
N ALA A 131 5.95 -14.81 0.84
CA ALA A 131 6.61 -15.28 2.07
C ALA A 131 8.06 -14.79 2.16
N ASP A 132 8.77 -14.73 1.03
CA ASP A 132 10.14 -14.23 0.96
C ASP A 132 10.25 -12.75 1.29
N LYS A 133 9.31 -11.92 0.78
CA LYS A 133 9.27 -10.48 1.11
C LYS A 133 8.94 -10.24 2.58
N ALA A 134 7.97 -10.98 3.12
CA ALA A 134 7.62 -10.91 4.53
C ALA A 134 8.79 -11.35 5.43
N LEU A 135 9.49 -12.41 5.05
CA LEU A 135 10.68 -12.89 5.74
C LEU A 135 11.80 -11.86 5.69
N PHE A 136 12.07 -11.29 4.52
CA PHE A 136 13.06 -10.22 4.34
C PHE A 136 12.76 -9.02 5.24
N ALA A 137 11.53 -8.49 5.22
CA ALA A 137 11.15 -7.35 6.04
C ALA A 137 11.37 -7.62 7.54
N LYS A 138 10.99 -8.82 8.00
CA LYS A 138 11.22 -9.25 9.39
C LYS A 138 12.70 -9.40 9.72
N GLN A 139 13.49 -9.97 8.82
CA GLN A 139 14.94 -10.12 8.99
C GLN A 139 15.64 -8.77 9.06
N LEU A 140 15.26 -7.82 8.19
CA LEU A 140 15.82 -6.47 8.17
C LEU A 140 15.53 -5.75 9.49
N LEU A 141 14.26 -5.76 9.93
CA LEU A 141 13.86 -5.19 11.21
C LEU A 141 14.66 -5.78 12.37
N GLN A 142 14.72 -7.13 12.45
CA GLN A 142 15.43 -7.80 13.52
C GLN A 142 16.93 -7.49 13.50
N THR A 143 17.54 -7.45 12.31
CA THR A 143 18.97 -7.15 12.14
C THR A 143 19.27 -5.73 12.60
N VAL A 144 18.44 -4.75 12.24
CA VAL A 144 18.62 -3.36 12.66
C VAL A 144 18.52 -3.22 14.18
N LEU A 145 17.54 -3.88 14.81
CA LEU A 145 17.40 -3.87 16.26
C LEU A 145 18.58 -4.55 16.96
N ASP A 146 19.01 -5.72 16.49
CA ASP A 146 20.07 -6.50 17.13
C ASP A 146 21.47 -5.88 16.91
N LYS A 147 21.64 -5.10 15.83
CA LYS A 147 22.91 -4.46 15.46
C LYS A 147 22.91 -2.96 15.67
N ASP A 148 21.92 -2.40 16.38
CA ASP A 148 21.69 -0.96 16.50
C ASP A 148 22.97 -0.18 16.85
N ALA A 149 23.68 -0.60 17.90
CA ALA A 149 24.93 0.04 18.33
C ALA A 149 26.03 -0.01 17.26
N HIS A 150 26.21 -1.17 16.61
CA HIS A 150 27.22 -1.33 15.56
C HIS A 150 26.90 -0.49 14.32
N LEU A 151 25.64 -0.45 13.91
CA LEU A 151 25.18 0.40 12.80
C LEU A 151 25.41 1.88 13.14
N HIS A 152 25.11 2.26 14.38
CA HIS A 152 25.33 3.62 14.86
C HIS A 152 26.83 3.99 14.85
N GLU A 153 27.72 3.11 15.32
CA GLU A 153 29.18 3.31 15.29
C GLU A 153 29.73 3.52 13.87
N ILE A 154 29.12 2.91 12.85
CA ILE A 154 29.50 3.10 11.44
C ILE A 154 29.01 4.45 10.90
N ILE A 155 27.81 4.88 11.28
CA ILE A 155 27.16 6.09 10.76
C ILE A 155 27.77 7.35 11.37
N ILE A 156 27.97 7.39 12.69
CA ILE A 156 28.38 8.59 13.42
C ILE A 156 29.65 9.26 12.86
N PRO A 157 30.73 8.52 12.53
CA PRO A 157 31.95 9.11 11.95
C PRO A 157 31.74 9.79 10.59
N LYS A 158 30.60 9.54 9.92
CA LYS A 158 30.23 10.10 8.62
C LYS A 158 29.45 11.40 8.74
N LEU A 159 28.94 11.69 9.94
CA LEU A 159 28.21 12.92 10.25
C LEU A 159 29.13 14.09 10.60
N LYS A 160 30.33 14.19 10.01
CA LYS A 160 31.38 15.15 10.46
C LYS A 160 30.93 16.62 10.58
N ASN A 161 29.95 17.03 9.79
CA ASN A 161 29.42 18.41 9.79
C ASN A 161 28.05 18.53 10.46
N TRP A 162 27.54 17.44 11.05
CA TRP A 162 26.19 17.34 11.59
C TRP A 162 26.25 16.82 13.02
N ASP A 163 25.48 17.45 13.89
CA ASP A 163 25.28 16.96 15.25
C ASP A 163 24.37 15.73 15.21
N PRO A 164 24.83 14.53 15.62
CA PRO A 164 24.02 13.32 15.57
C PRO A 164 22.72 13.40 16.36
N GLU A 165 22.70 14.16 17.46
CA GLU A 165 21.51 14.36 18.29
C GLU A 165 20.45 15.22 17.59
N ARG A 166 20.83 15.93 16.52
CA ARG A 166 19.94 16.79 15.73
C ARG A 166 19.51 16.16 14.41
N ILE A 167 19.98 14.95 14.09
CA ILE A 167 19.51 14.23 12.92
C ILE A 167 18.07 13.80 13.15
N ALA A 168 17.22 13.98 12.13
CA ALA A 168 15.85 13.49 12.18
C ALA A 168 15.84 11.99 12.50
N LEU A 169 15.00 11.59 13.44
CA LEU A 169 14.92 10.20 13.89
C LEU A 169 14.70 9.24 12.71
N LEU A 170 13.81 9.62 11.78
CA LEU A 170 13.53 8.86 10.58
C LEU A 170 14.76 8.71 9.68
N ASP A 171 15.52 9.78 9.45
CA ASP A 171 16.74 9.72 8.63
C ASP A 171 17.79 8.79 9.25
N MET A 172 17.93 8.80 10.58
CA MET A 172 18.81 7.87 11.30
C MET A 172 18.34 6.41 11.14
N ILE A 173 17.03 6.14 11.21
CA ILE A 173 16.46 4.81 10.98
C ILE A 173 16.76 4.34 9.56
N LEU A 174 16.50 5.18 8.55
CA LEU A 174 16.76 4.86 7.14
C LEU A 174 18.26 4.57 6.88
N MET A 175 19.16 5.38 7.46
CA MET A 175 20.60 5.11 7.38
C MET A 175 20.98 3.78 8.05
N LYS A 176 20.44 3.47 9.23
CA LYS A 176 20.68 2.20 9.92
C LYS A 176 20.22 1.01 9.07
N MET A 177 19.03 1.09 8.48
CA MET A 177 18.50 0.06 7.58
C MET A 177 19.39 -0.13 6.34
N GLY A 178 19.80 0.96 5.68
CA GLY A 178 20.71 0.89 4.52
C GLY A 178 22.07 0.29 4.85
N VAL A 179 22.67 0.65 6.00
CA VAL A 179 23.93 0.05 6.45
C VAL A 179 23.74 -1.42 6.84
N ALA A 180 22.60 -1.79 7.41
CA ALA A 180 22.29 -3.19 7.70
C ALA A 180 22.21 -4.03 6.40
N GLU A 181 21.60 -3.52 5.34
CA GLU A 181 21.58 -4.16 4.02
C GLU A 181 22.97 -4.29 3.38
N PHE A 182 23.85 -3.31 3.58
CA PHE A 182 25.24 -3.41 3.12
C PHE A 182 25.98 -4.54 3.81
N LEU A 183 25.74 -4.77 5.10
CA LEU A 183 26.52 -5.71 5.91
C LEU A 183 25.96 -7.14 5.91
N TYR A 184 24.63 -7.26 5.93
CA TYR A 184 23.97 -8.51 6.34
C TYR A 184 23.07 -9.13 5.27
N PHE A 185 22.89 -8.45 4.13
CA PHE A 185 21.99 -8.88 3.04
C PHE A 185 22.76 -9.06 1.73
N GLU A 186 23.36 -10.25 1.56
CA GLU A 186 24.31 -10.56 0.49
C GLU A 186 23.75 -10.38 -0.92
N THR A 187 22.45 -10.66 -1.08
CA THR A 187 21.77 -10.71 -2.38
C THR A 187 21.37 -9.34 -2.93
N ILE A 188 21.45 -8.28 -2.13
CA ILE A 188 21.01 -6.93 -2.52
C ILE A 188 22.20 -6.07 -2.94
N PRO A 189 22.29 -5.62 -4.20
CA PRO A 189 23.38 -4.75 -4.64
C PRO A 189 23.37 -3.42 -3.88
N PRO A 190 24.52 -2.91 -3.39
CA PRO A 190 24.57 -1.65 -2.63
C PRO A 190 23.94 -0.45 -3.34
N LYS A 191 24.05 -0.37 -4.67
CA LYS A 191 23.41 0.71 -5.44
C LYS A 191 21.89 0.66 -5.40
N VAL A 192 21.31 -0.54 -5.37
CA VAL A 192 19.86 -0.73 -5.25
C VAL A 192 19.43 -0.23 -3.88
N THR A 193 20.05 -0.73 -2.80
CA THR A 193 19.86 -0.25 -1.42
C THR A 193 19.89 1.28 -1.36
N ILE A 194 20.95 1.93 -1.88
CA ILE A 194 21.06 3.40 -1.85
C ILE A 194 19.87 4.08 -2.52
N ASN A 195 19.49 3.65 -3.72
CA ASN A 195 18.37 4.26 -4.45
C ASN A 195 17.05 4.11 -3.68
N GLU A 196 16.76 2.92 -3.14
CA GLU A 196 15.53 2.67 -2.38
C GLU A 196 15.43 3.57 -1.13
N TYR A 197 16.51 3.71 -0.35
CA TYR A 197 16.50 4.57 0.85
C TYR A 197 16.47 6.07 0.51
N ILE A 198 16.95 6.49 -0.66
CA ILE A 198 16.78 7.86 -1.15
C ILE A 198 15.31 8.15 -1.43
N ASP A 199 14.61 7.23 -2.09
CA ASP A 199 13.22 7.43 -2.45
C ASP A 199 12.31 7.35 -1.21
N LEU A 200 12.55 6.41 -0.30
CA LEU A 200 11.89 6.38 1.02
C LEU A 200 12.11 7.67 1.81
N ALA A 201 13.30 8.25 1.77
CA ALA A 201 13.59 9.50 2.47
C ALA A 201 12.84 10.69 1.90
N LYS A 202 12.66 10.76 0.57
CA LYS A 202 11.86 11.80 -0.07
C LYS A 202 10.38 11.68 0.28
N GLU A 203 9.89 10.44 0.35
CA GLU A 203 8.49 10.15 0.64
C GLU A 203 8.14 10.44 2.09
N TYR A 204 8.93 9.92 3.04
CA TYR A 204 8.56 9.93 4.45
C TYR A 204 9.25 11.03 5.29
N SER A 205 10.32 11.66 4.79
CA SER A 205 11.09 12.67 5.53
C SER A 205 11.02 14.03 4.82
N THR A 206 12.10 14.46 4.18
CA THR A 206 12.15 15.70 3.39
C THR A 206 12.89 15.48 2.09
N GLU A 207 12.65 16.33 1.09
CA GLU A 207 13.42 16.30 -0.16
C GLU A 207 14.94 16.42 0.08
N GLN A 208 15.34 17.21 1.09
CA GLN A 208 16.75 17.36 1.49
C GLN A 208 17.30 16.08 2.16
N SER A 209 16.47 15.33 2.87
CA SER A 209 16.85 14.06 3.52
C SER A 209 17.31 13.02 2.50
N GLY A 210 16.69 12.96 1.31
CA GLY A 210 17.13 12.08 0.24
C GLY A 210 18.57 12.35 -0.21
N GLN A 211 18.95 13.62 -0.38
CA GLN A 211 20.32 13.98 -0.74
C GLN A 211 21.31 13.70 0.40
N PHE A 212 20.90 13.98 1.64
CA PHE A 212 21.69 13.72 2.84
C PHE A 212 21.99 12.22 3.00
N ILE A 213 20.97 11.36 2.96
CA ILE A 213 21.10 9.90 3.08
C ILE A 213 21.95 9.34 1.95
N ASN A 214 21.77 9.80 0.70
CA ASN A 214 22.63 9.43 -0.40
C ASN A 214 24.11 9.69 -0.07
N GLY A 215 24.45 10.93 0.34
CA GLY A 215 25.83 11.30 0.63
C GLY A 215 26.47 10.45 1.75
N ILE A 216 25.71 10.11 2.79
CA ILE A 216 26.20 9.28 3.90
C ILE A 216 26.38 7.83 3.47
N LEU A 217 25.35 7.19 2.90
CA LEU A 217 25.41 5.77 2.50
C LEU A 217 26.48 5.54 1.44
N ASP A 218 26.62 6.46 0.49
CA ASP A 218 27.57 6.36 -0.62
C ASP A 218 29.03 6.54 -0.12
N ASN A 219 29.25 7.35 0.92
CA ASN A 219 30.55 7.46 1.62
C ASN A 219 30.87 6.18 2.41
N ILE A 220 29.91 5.64 3.15
CA ILE A 220 30.05 4.37 3.89
C ILE A 220 30.42 3.26 2.93
N HIS A 221 29.66 3.09 1.84
CA HIS A 221 29.90 2.06 0.85
C HIS A 221 31.32 2.17 0.25
N LYS A 222 31.76 3.37 -0.16
CA LYS A 222 33.12 3.59 -0.70
C LYS A 222 34.21 3.23 0.31
N GLU A 223 34.04 3.58 1.58
CA GLU A 223 34.99 3.21 2.63
C GLU A 223 35.04 1.70 2.85
N MET A 224 33.89 1.04 2.94
CA MET A 224 33.83 -0.41 3.16
C MET A 224 34.48 -1.19 2.01
N VAL A 225 34.27 -0.74 0.77
CA VAL A 225 34.94 -1.31 -0.42
C VAL A 225 36.46 -1.12 -0.33
N ARG A 226 36.92 0.10 -0.01
CA ARG A 226 38.34 0.43 0.11
C ARG A 226 39.03 -0.39 1.20
N ASP A 227 38.36 -0.59 2.33
CA ASP A 227 38.91 -1.27 3.51
C ASP A 227 38.76 -2.81 3.43
N GLY A 228 38.19 -3.35 2.34
CA GLY A 228 37.95 -4.79 2.18
C GLY A 228 36.90 -5.34 3.15
N LYS A 229 36.04 -4.48 3.71
CA LYS A 229 35.00 -4.83 4.70
C LYS A 229 33.64 -5.11 4.07
N MET A 230 33.56 -5.13 2.74
CA MET A 230 32.37 -5.59 1.99
C MET A 230 32.36 -7.12 1.84
N GLU A 231 32.63 -7.83 2.93
CA GLU A 231 32.29 -9.24 3.04
C GLU A 231 30.92 -9.29 3.72
N LYS A 232 29.88 -9.28 2.89
CA LYS A 232 28.51 -9.42 3.39
C LYS A 232 28.41 -10.78 4.08
N THR A 233 27.84 -10.83 5.28
CA THR A 233 27.66 -12.08 6.03
C THR A 233 26.19 -12.25 6.37
N GLU A 234 25.60 -13.40 6.02
CA GLU A 234 24.23 -13.72 6.43
C GLU A 234 24.04 -13.53 7.94
N TYR A 235 23.02 -12.74 8.33
CA TYR A 235 22.64 -12.65 9.73
C TYR A 235 22.09 -13.99 10.22
N ARG A 236 22.86 -14.67 11.09
CA ARG A 236 22.42 -15.88 11.81
C ARG A 236 22.29 -15.53 13.28
N LYS A 237 21.05 -15.51 13.78
CA LYS A 237 20.78 -15.44 15.22
C LYS A 237 21.24 -16.77 15.83
N ASN A 238 22.34 -16.75 16.57
CA ASN A 238 22.68 -17.89 17.42
C ASN A 238 21.52 -18.06 18.40
N GLY A 239 20.89 -19.24 18.37
CA GLY A 239 19.74 -19.59 19.19
C GLY A 239 20.03 -19.61 20.69
#